data_AF-A0A0F9PEC1-F1
#
_entry.id   AF-A0A0F9PEC1-F1
#
_cell.length_a   1.000
_cell.length_b   1.000
_cell.length_c   1.000
_cell.angle_alpha   90.00
_cell.angle_beta   90.00
_cell.angle_gamma   90.00
#
_symmetry.space_group_name_H-M   'P 1'
#
loop_
_entity.id
_entity.type
_entity.pdbx_description
1 polymer ?
#
loop_
_entity_poly.entity_id
_entity_poly.type
_entity_poly.pdbx_seq_one_letter_code
_entity_poly.pdbx_strand_id
1 'polypeptide(L)' 'MITRDDVRVEVWEERDRLHIGIQNKETGDYLASWWDDDAREMFEQGFFKRGPGLEESVLEYAEDIGILEK' A
#
# COMPACT_ATOMS: atom_id res chain seq x y z
N MET A 1 -0.38 18.31 -4.02
CA MET A 1 0.20 17.27 -3.15
C MET A 1 -0.83 16.17 -3.02
N ILE A 2 -0.43 14.91 -3.05
CA ILE A 2 -1.34 13.77 -3.04
C ILE A 2 -1.62 13.39 -1.59
N THR A 3 -2.90 13.22 -1.24
CA THR A 3 -3.39 12.85 0.09
C THR A 3 -4.10 11.50 0.05
N ARG A 4 -4.51 10.97 1.20
CA ARG A 4 -5.29 9.72 1.29
C ARG A 4 -6.57 9.76 0.45
N ASP A 5 -7.20 10.93 0.33
CA ASP A 5 -8.45 11.09 -0.43
C ASP A 5 -8.25 10.90 -1.94
N ASP A 6 -7.02 11.10 -2.43
CA ASP A 6 -6.67 11.00 -3.85
C ASP A 6 -6.28 9.58 -4.28
N VAL A 7 -6.11 8.64 -3.33
CA VAL A 7 -5.57 7.31 -3.59
C VAL A 7 -6.44 6.19 -3.06
N ARG A 8 -6.21 4.96 -3.53
CA ARG A 8 -6.76 3.73 -2.97
C ARG A 8 -5.66 2.70 -2.77
N VAL A 9 -5.81 1.85 -1.76
CA VAL A 9 -4.97 0.67 -1.61
C VAL A 9 -5.53 -0.45 -2.48
N GLU A 10 -4.68 -1.04 -3.29
CA GLU A 10 -4.97 -2.20 -4.13
C GLU A 10 -4.27 -3.42 -3.54
N VAL A 11 -4.98 -4.55 -3.53
CA VAL A 11 -4.45 -5.83 -3.07
C VAL A 11 -4.81 -6.88 -4.10
N TRP A 12 -3.78 -7.49 -4.67
CA TRP A 12 -3.94 -8.59 -5.61
C TRP A 12 -3.15 -9.79 -5.11
N GLU A 13 -3.84 -10.92 -4.99
CA GLU A 13 -3.28 -12.16 -4.47
C GLU A 13 -3.61 -13.31 -5.42
N GLU A 14 -2.57 -13.98 -5.90
CA GLU A 14 -2.63 -15.28 -6.56
C GLU A 14 -1.85 -16.29 -5.72
N ARG A 15 -2.03 -17.59 -5.99
CA ARG A 15 -1.52 -18.68 -5.13
C ARG A 15 -0.05 -18.54 -4.70
N ASP A 16 0.78 -17.97 -5.56
CA ASP A 16 2.22 -17.78 -5.37
C ASP A 16 2.65 -16.31 -5.46
N ARG A 17 1.71 -15.40 -5.69
CA ARG A 17 1.99 -13.98 -5.91
C ARG A 17 1.18 -13.07 -5.01
N LEU A 18 1.83 -12.03 -4.51
CA LEU A 18 1.18 -11.00 -3.70
C LEU A 18 1.57 -9.63 -4.23
N HIS A 19 0.60 -8.75 -4.35
CA HIS A 19 0.81 -7.35 -4.67
C HIS A 19 0.01 -6.49 -3.71
N ILE A 20 0.66 -5.45 -3.20
CA ILE A 20 0.01 -4.37 -2.47
C ILE A 20 0.48 -3.08 -3.12
N GLY A 21 -0.45 -2.21 -3.50
CA GLY A 21 -0.13 -0.97 -4.18
C GLY A 21 -0.97 0.20 -3.70
N ILE A 22 -0.43 1.41 -3.86
CA ILE A 22 -1.14 2.67 -3.68
C ILE A 22 -1.37 3.25 -5.07
N GLN A 23 -2.63 3.33 -5.46
CA GLN A 23 -3.02 3.78 -6.80
C GLN A 23 -3.71 5.14 -6.73
N ASN A 24 -3.30 6.06 -7.60
CA ASN A 24 -3.98 7.33 -7.82
C ASN A 24 -5.38 7.08 -8.41
N LYS A 25 -6.43 7.64 -7.80
CA LYS A 25 -7.82 7.44 -8.22
C LYS A 25 -8.16 8.10 -9.56
N GLU A 26 -7.50 9.21 -9.91
CA GLU A 26 -7.74 9.96 -11.14
C GLU A 26 -7.02 9.32 -12.33
N THR A 27 -5.73 9.02 -12.19
CA THR A 27 -4.91 8.54 -13.31
C THR A 27 -4.84 7.02 -13.41
N GLY A 28 -5.06 6.31 -12.31
CA GLY A 28 -4.85 4.86 -12.23
C GLY A 28 -3.39 4.44 -12.09
N ASP A 29 -2.46 5.39 -11.97
CA ASP A 29 -1.03 5.09 -11.80
C ASP A 29 -0.72 4.64 -10.38
N TYR A 30 0.24 3.72 -10.25
CA TYR A 30 0.78 3.33 -8.94
C TYR A 30 1.81 4.35 -8.46
N LEU A 31 1.58 4.89 -7.28
CA LEU A 31 2.54 5.75 -6.57
C LEU A 31 3.57 4.92 -5.81
N ALA A 32 3.17 3.74 -5.34
CA ALA A 32 4.03 2.74 -4.76
C ALA A 32 3.42 1.35 -4.94
N SER A 33 4.29 0.35 -5.04
CA SER A 33 3.92 -1.06 -5.24
C SER A 33 4.95 -1.95 -4.58
N TRP A 34 4.47 -2.93 -3.82
CA TRP A 34 5.27 -4.00 -3.22
C TRP A 34 4.79 -5.32 -3.78
N TRP A 35 5.74 -6.13 -4.27
CA TRP A 35 5.46 -7.43 -4.86
C TRP A 35 6.11 -8.53 -4.06
N ASP A 36 5.43 -9.66 -3.97
CA ASP A 36 5.93 -10.95 -3.51
C ASP A 36 6.70 -10.83 -2.19
N ASP A 37 8.02 -10.97 -2.22
CA ASP A 37 8.87 -10.96 -1.02
C ASP A 37 8.91 -9.59 -0.35
N ASP A 38 8.90 -8.50 -1.12
CA ASP A 38 8.84 -7.14 -0.55
C ASP A 38 7.51 -6.94 0.19
N ALA A 39 6.40 -7.39 -0.41
CA ALA A 39 5.09 -7.30 0.24
C ALA A 39 5.05 -8.13 1.53
N ARG A 40 5.63 -9.34 1.52
CA ARG A 40 5.72 -10.20 2.71
C ARG A 40 6.57 -9.56 3.80
N GLU A 41 7.71 -8.98 3.45
CA GLU A 41 8.61 -8.30 4.38
C GLU A 41 7.91 -7.13 5.08
N MET A 42 7.07 -6.36 4.37
CA MET A 42 6.27 -5.28 4.99
C MET A 42 5.36 -5.78 6.11
N PHE A 43 4.82 -7.00 6.01
CA PHE A 43 4.08 -7.62 7.10
C PHE A 43 4.99 -8.14 8.22
N GLU A 44 6.13 -8.73 7.88
CA GLU A 44 7.09 -9.28 8.85
C GLU A 44 7.72 -8.19 9.71
N GLN A 45 8.02 -7.03 9.12
CA GLN A 45 8.52 -5.86 9.82
C GLN A 45 7.43 -5.10 10.59
N GLY A 46 6.15 -5.47 10.41
CA GLY A 46 5.03 -4.89 11.13
C GLY A 46 4.53 -3.55 10.59
N PHE A 47 5.02 -3.11 9.42
CA PHE A 47 4.50 -1.93 8.73
C PHE A 47 3.10 -2.17 8.21
N PHE A 48 2.85 -3.31 7.57
CA PHE A 48 1.52 -3.69 7.09
C PHE A 48 0.81 -4.62 8.07
N LYS A 49 -0.46 -4.35 8.34
CA LYS A 49 -1.32 -5.16 9.20
C LYS A 49 -2.17 -6.11 8.37
N ARG A 50 -2.41 -7.33 8.85
CA ARG A 50 -3.31 -8.28 8.17
C ARG A 50 -4.78 -7.94 8.42
N GLY A 51 -5.64 -8.30 7.47
CA GLY A 51 -7.10 -8.19 7.62
C GLY A 51 -7.61 -6.74 7.57
N PRO A 52 -8.63 -6.38 8.37
CA PRO A 52 -9.30 -5.07 8.26
C PRO A 52 -8.39 -3.84 8.47
N GLY A 53 -7.21 -4.01 9.09
CA GLY A 53 -6.27 -2.92 9.33
C GLY A 53 -5.27 -2.67 8.19
N LEU A 54 -5.32 -3.46 7.12
CA LEU A 54 -4.31 -3.40 6.05
C LEU A 54 -4.28 -2.03 5.37
N GLU A 55 -5.42 -1.58 4.84
CA GLU A 55 -5.51 -0.32 4.10
C GLU A 55 -4.99 0.85 4.93
N GLU A 56 -5.45 0.99 6.17
CA GLU A 56 -5.00 2.02 7.09
C GLU A 56 -3.49 1.97 7.33
N SER A 57 -2.92 0.78 7.56
CA SER A 57 -1.49 0.63 7.81
C SER A 57 -0.61 0.94 6.58
N VAL A 58 -1.10 0.66 5.37
CA VAL A 58 -0.40 1.00 4.12
C VAL A 58 -0.39 2.52 3.92
N LEU A 59 -1.52 3.19 4.16
CA LEU A 59 -1.64 4.64 4.06
C LEU A 59 -0.80 5.35 5.13
N GLU A 60 -0.84 4.89 6.37
CA GLU A 60 -0.01 5.39 7.48
C GLU A 60 1.49 5.27 7.15
N TYR A 61 1.93 4.10 6.66
CA TYR A 61 3.30 3.91 6.22
C TYR A 61 3.69 4.89 5.10
N ALA A 62 2.82 5.07 4.10
CA ALA A 62 3.07 5.96 2.98
C ALA A 62 3.20 7.43 3.38
N GLU A 63 2.45 7.87 4.38
CA GLU A 63 2.61 9.20 4.97
C GLU A 63 3.93 9.33 5.74
N ASP A 64 4.28 8.32 6.53
CA ASP A 64 5.49 8.36 7.35
C ASP A 64 6.78 8.38 6.52
N ILE A 65 6.77 7.78 5.32
CA ILE A 65 7.89 7.83 4.38
C ILE A 65 7.78 8.95 3.33
N GLY A 66 6.73 9.78 3.39
CA GLY A 66 6.57 10.97 2.54
C GLY A 66 6.10 10.71 1.10
N ILE A 67 5.44 9.57 0.84
CA ILE A 67 4.72 9.32 -0.42
C ILE A 67 3.41 10.13 -0.44
N LEU A 68 2.72 10.19 0.70
CA LEU A 68 1.48 10.94 0.88
C LEU A 68 1.70 12.07 1.90
N GLU A 69 0.96 13.16 1.74
CA GLU A 69 0.84 14.19 2.77
C GLU A 69 -0.22 13.81 3.82
N LYS A 70 -0.02 14.31 5.05
CA LYS A 70 -0.95 14.18 6.18
C LYS A 70 -2.11 15.19 6.11
#